data_AF-A0A2A2PZ86-F1
#
_entry.id   AF-A0A2A2PZ86-F1
#
_cell.length_a   1.000
_cell.length_b   1.000
_cell.length_c   1.000
_cell.angle_alpha   90.00
_cell.angle_beta   90.00
_cell.angle_gamma   90.00
#
_symmetry.space_group_name_H-M   'P 1'
#
loop_
_entity.id
_entity.type
_entity.pdbx_description
1 polymer ?
#
loop_
_entity_poly.entity_id
_entity_poly.type
_entity_poly.pdbx_seq_one_letter_code
_entity_poly.pdbx_strand_id
1 'polypeptide(L)'
;MARIFPSALLLVLFFSGMSGSGSEPSPERPLLVRGVRTTAYTHTEADHLIYGNRSALGTELRYTPEYHSVAADWSRFPLGTKFRIRGYDRVFVVDDYGSALVGTHTIDLYFPDKDRMNGWGLRLVDLEILSFGSFHESRKILAARAKNRYCLAMLASMTTDDWYQTHR
;
A
#
# COMPACT_ATOMS: atom_id res chain seq x y z
N MET A 1 38.47 -74.09 -15.76
CA MET A 1 37.25 -73.33 -16.11
C MET A 1 37.50 -71.87 -15.82
N ALA A 2 37.64 -71.04 -16.87
CA ALA A 2 37.88 -69.61 -16.78
C ALA A 2 36.55 -68.83 -16.73
N ARG A 3 36.47 -67.77 -15.93
CA ARG A 3 35.51 -66.67 -16.12
C ARG A 3 36.12 -65.34 -15.71
N ILE A 4 36.37 -64.52 -16.73
CA ILE A 4 36.62 -63.07 -16.71
C ILE A 4 35.24 -62.39 -16.60
N PHE A 5 35.11 -61.31 -15.83
CA PHE A 5 34.11 -60.25 -16.06
C PHE A 5 34.69 -58.87 -15.71
N PRO A 6 34.26 -57.78 -16.40
CA PRO A 6 35.07 -56.59 -16.64
C PRO A 6 34.75 -55.39 -15.76
N SER A 7 35.68 -54.43 -15.79
CA SER A 7 35.63 -53.07 -15.25
C SER A 7 34.36 -52.30 -15.62
N ALA A 8 33.79 -51.62 -14.63
CA ALA A 8 32.85 -50.51 -14.84
C ALA A 8 33.60 -49.18 -14.64
N LEU A 9 33.69 -48.42 -15.73
CA LEU A 9 34.26 -47.07 -15.78
C LEU A 9 33.19 -46.08 -15.27
N LEU A 10 33.43 -45.42 -14.14
CA LEU A 10 32.55 -44.38 -13.59
C LEU A 10 32.87 -43.03 -14.25
N LEU A 11 31.98 -42.54 -15.10
CA LEU A 11 32.06 -41.23 -15.72
C LEU A 11 31.58 -40.16 -14.72
N VAL A 12 32.50 -39.42 -14.10
CA VAL A 12 32.19 -38.25 -13.27
C VAL A 12 32.04 -37.04 -14.20
N LEU A 13 30.79 -36.60 -14.41
CA LEU A 13 30.49 -35.35 -15.11
C LEU A 13 30.79 -34.17 -14.18
N PHE A 14 31.89 -33.46 -14.44
CA PHE A 14 32.15 -32.14 -13.86
C PHE A 14 31.25 -31.10 -14.55
N PHE A 15 30.15 -30.73 -13.91
CA PHE A 15 29.46 -29.48 -14.23
C PHE A 15 30.28 -28.32 -13.65
N SER A 16 31.05 -27.65 -14.50
CA SER A 16 31.67 -26.38 -14.16
C SER A 16 30.56 -25.34 -14.03
N GLY A 17 30.20 -25.02 -12.78
CA GLY A 17 29.21 -24.01 -12.46
C GLY A 17 29.70 -22.64 -12.91
N MET A 18 28.93 -21.97 -13.76
CA MET A 18 29.10 -20.54 -13.99
C MET A 18 28.69 -19.81 -12.71
N SER A 19 29.67 -19.26 -11.99
CA SER A 19 29.45 -18.33 -10.88
C SER A 19 28.85 -17.04 -11.42
N GLY A 20 27.53 -17.01 -11.59
CA GLY A 20 26.79 -15.76 -11.66
C GLY A 20 26.86 -15.11 -10.28
N SER A 21 27.59 -14.00 -10.15
CA SER A 21 27.50 -13.16 -8.97
C SER A 21 26.11 -12.52 -8.93
N GLY A 22 25.15 -13.23 -8.37
CA GLY A 22 23.92 -12.61 -7.91
C GLY A 22 24.30 -11.67 -6.78
N SER A 23 24.31 -10.36 -7.04
CA SER A 23 24.34 -9.38 -5.97
C SER A 23 23.14 -9.67 -5.07
N GLU A 24 23.39 -10.06 -3.81
CA GLU A 24 22.33 -10.10 -2.81
C GLU A 24 21.64 -8.72 -2.79
N PRO A 25 20.31 -8.66 -2.84
CA PRO A 25 19.60 -7.39 -2.75
C PRO A 25 19.93 -6.77 -1.38
N SER A 26 20.66 -5.65 -1.41
CA SER A 26 20.78 -4.74 -0.26
C SER A 26 19.37 -4.49 0.29
N PRO A 27 19.14 -4.50 1.62
CA PRO A 27 17.86 -4.10 2.16
C PRO A 27 17.55 -2.69 1.63
N GLU A 28 16.58 -2.59 0.73
CA GLU A 28 16.17 -1.31 0.18
C GLU A 28 15.76 -0.43 1.36
N ARG A 29 16.38 0.75 1.47
CA ARG A 29 15.96 1.72 2.49
C ARG A 29 14.45 1.93 2.33
N PRO A 30 13.66 1.93 3.43
CA PRO A 30 12.24 2.18 3.36
C PRO A 30 11.99 3.48 2.59
N LEU A 31 11.06 3.46 1.64
CA LEU A 31 10.72 4.67 0.90
C LEU A 31 10.09 5.66 1.89
N LEU A 32 10.74 6.81 2.04
CA LEU A 32 10.26 7.91 2.87
C LEU A 32 9.47 8.89 2.00
N VAL A 33 8.24 9.20 2.39
CA VAL A 33 7.43 10.26 1.79
C VAL A 33 7.26 11.37 2.81
N ARG A 34 7.79 12.56 2.51
CA ARG A 34 7.89 13.66 3.47
C ARG A 34 6.74 14.65 3.34
N GLY A 35 6.39 15.29 4.47
CA GLY A 35 5.47 16.42 4.45
C GLY A 35 4.06 16.07 4.00
N VAL A 36 3.58 14.86 4.32
CA VAL A 36 2.20 14.44 4.05
C VAL A 36 1.29 15.13 5.05
N ARG A 37 0.25 15.80 4.56
CA ARG A 37 -0.79 16.34 5.43
C ARG A 37 -1.70 15.21 5.88
N THR A 38 -2.00 15.16 7.16
CA THR A 38 -2.95 14.21 7.73
C THR A 38 -4.14 14.97 8.30
N THR A 39 -5.33 14.46 8.03
CA THR A 39 -6.58 14.82 8.71
C THR A 39 -7.14 13.58 9.41
N ALA A 40 -8.32 13.70 10.01
CA ALA A 40 -9.01 12.60 10.65
C ALA A 40 -10.49 12.59 10.23
N TYR A 41 -11.06 11.41 10.13
CA TYR A 41 -12.49 11.21 9.90
C TYR A 41 -13.07 10.13 10.82
N THR A 42 -14.39 10.10 10.94
CA THR A 42 -15.11 9.00 11.61
C THR A 42 -16.40 8.67 10.86
N HIS A 43 -16.84 7.42 10.96
CA HIS A 43 -18.10 6.97 10.37
C HIS A 43 -19.35 7.60 11.03
N THR A 44 -19.16 8.31 12.15
CA THR A 44 -20.22 9.01 12.89
C THR A 44 -20.43 10.46 12.42
N GLU A 45 -19.71 10.92 11.40
CA GLU A 45 -19.97 12.18 10.70
C GLU A 45 -21.23 12.07 9.82
N ALA A 46 -21.94 13.18 9.65
CA ALA A 46 -23.29 13.18 9.05
C ALA A 46 -23.30 12.68 7.59
N ASP A 47 -22.27 13.01 6.84
CA ASP A 47 -22.03 12.58 5.46
C ASP A 47 -21.53 11.13 5.34
N HIS A 48 -21.09 10.52 6.45
CA HIS A 48 -20.66 9.11 6.50
C HIS A 48 -21.72 8.13 7.01
N LEU A 49 -22.81 8.62 7.62
CA LEU A 49 -23.86 7.76 8.19
C LEU A 49 -24.46 6.77 7.18
N ILE A 50 -24.57 7.16 5.91
CA ILE A 50 -25.12 6.31 4.84
C ILE A 50 -24.23 5.10 4.50
N TYR A 51 -22.93 5.18 4.82
CA TYR A 51 -21.95 4.12 4.58
C TYR A 51 -21.75 3.25 5.83
N GLY A 52 -22.11 3.77 7.00
CA GLY A 52 -21.87 3.11 8.28
C GLY A 52 -20.36 2.91 8.51
N ASN A 53 -20.01 1.91 9.34
CA ASN A 53 -18.62 1.59 9.65
C ASN A 53 -17.95 0.76 8.53
N ARG A 54 -18.01 1.22 7.27
CA ARG A 54 -17.47 0.49 6.11
C ARG A 54 -16.54 1.37 5.28
N SER A 55 -15.40 0.82 4.87
CA SER A 55 -14.48 1.46 3.93
C SER A 55 -15.00 1.38 2.49
N ALA A 56 -14.30 2.02 1.55
CA ALA A 56 -14.55 1.88 0.12
C ALA A 56 -14.54 0.42 -0.38
N LEU A 57 -13.95 -0.53 0.34
CA LEU A 57 -14.01 -1.97 0.02
C LEU A 57 -15.30 -2.66 0.49
N GLY A 58 -16.15 -1.98 1.27
CA GLY A 58 -17.28 -2.61 1.94
C GLY A 58 -16.88 -3.46 3.15
N THR A 59 -15.60 -3.40 3.58
CA THR A 59 -15.10 -4.05 4.79
C THR A 59 -15.21 -3.11 5.98
N GLU A 60 -15.20 -3.65 7.20
CA GLU A 60 -15.23 -2.83 8.42
C GLU A 60 -13.96 -1.96 8.57
N LEU A 61 -14.12 -0.68 8.94
CA LEU A 61 -13.00 0.21 9.24
C LEU A 61 -12.32 -0.21 10.55
N ARG A 62 -10.99 -0.09 10.59
CA ARG A 62 -10.18 -0.66 11.67
C ARG A 62 -9.30 0.39 12.35
N TYR A 63 -9.16 0.22 13.67
CA TYR A 63 -8.34 1.08 14.54
C TYR A 63 -7.49 0.23 15.50
N THR A 64 -6.69 -0.70 14.98
CA THR A 64 -5.75 -1.50 15.78
C THR A 64 -4.30 -1.11 15.48
N PRO A 65 -3.31 -1.47 16.32
CA PRO A 65 -1.91 -1.20 16.02
C PRO A 65 -1.42 -1.86 14.73
N GLU A 66 -1.94 -3.03 14.39
CA GLU A 66 -1.54 -3.83 13.22
C GLU A 66 -2.28 -3.40 11.94
N TYR A 67 -3.40 -2.69 12.08
CA TYR A 67 -4.20 -2.21 10.97
C TYR A 67 -5.04 -1.00 11.38
N HIS A 68 -4.65 0.17 10.88
CA HIS A 68 -5.38 1.41 11.01
C HIS A 68 -5.83 1.87 9.61
N SER A 69 -7.14 1.87 9.37
CA SER A 69 -7.75 2.28 8.09
C SER A 69 -7.43 3.74 7.75
N VAL A 70 -7.15 3.99 6.48
CA VAL A 70 -6.78 5.30 5.95
C VAL A 70 -7.49 5.53 4.62
N ALA A 71 -8.06 6.72 4.46
CA ALA A 71 -8.51 7.22 3.18
C ALA A 71 -7.38 8.00 2.48
N ALA A 72 -7.23 7.79 1.17
CA ALA A 72 -6.24 8.51 0.36
C ALA A 72 -6.72 8.68 -1.09
N ASP A 73 -5.98 9.47 -1.87
CA ASP A 73 -6.04 9.41 -3.33
C ASP A 73 -5.35 8.14 -3.82
N TRP A 74 -6.13 7.20 -4.37
CA TRP A 74 -5.61 5.92 -4.86
C TRP A 74 -4.70 6.05 -6.09
N SER A 75 -4.69 7.17 -6.80
CA SER A 75 -3.69 7.41 -7.86
C SER A 75 -2.28 7.69 -7.31
N ARG A 76 -2.18 7.98 -6.01
CA ARG A 76 -0.91 8.30 -5.32
C ARG A 76 -0.52 7.21 -4.33
N PHE A 77 -1.47 6.83 -3.49
CA PHE A 77 -1.36 5.72 -2.54
C PHE A 77 -2.39 4.66 -2.92
N PRO A 78 -2.06 3.73 -3.83
CA PRO A 78 -3.01 2.73 -4.30
C PRO A 78 -3.57 1.88 -3.16
N LEU A 79 -4.76 1.34 -3.39
CA LEU A 79 -5.45 0.45 -2.47
C LEU A 79 -4.52 -0.65 -1.93
N GLY A 80 -4.47 -0.77 -0.61
CA GLY A 80 -3.64 -1.73 0.11
C GLY A 80 -2.25 -1.21 0.47
N THR A 81 -1.92 0.04 0.16
CA THR A 81 -0.64 0.65 0.58
C THR A 81 -0.52 0.61 2.09
N LYS A 82 0.62 0.12 2.58
CA LYS A 82 0.95 0.02 4.01
C LYS A 82 2.11 0.93 4.34
N PHE A 83 1.98 1.68 5.42
CA PHE A 83 3.02 2.58 5.89
C PHE A 83 3.01 2.75 7.41
N ARG A 84 4.10 3.28 7.95
CA ARG A 84 4.14 3.84 9.30
C ARG A 84 4.21 5.36 9.21
N ILE A 85 3.62 6.04 10.18
CA ILE A 85 3.89 7.46 10.40
C ILE A 85 5.04 7.54 11.41
N ARG A 86 6.11 8.28 11.09
CA ARG A 86 7.25 8.39 12.01
C ARG A 86 6.81 8.91 13.37
N GLY A 87 7.22 8.22 14.43
CA GLY A 87 6.83 8.54 15.80
C GLY A 87 5.53 7.87 16.28
N TYR A 88 4.88 7.05 15.45
CA TYR A 88 3.70 6.26 15.82
C TYR A 88 3.97 4.77 15.65
N ASP A 89 3.61 3.99 16.66
CA ASP A 89 3.75 2.53 16.64
C ASP A 89 2.47 1.87 16.12
N ARG A 90 2.18 2.13 14.83
CA ARG A 90 1.01 1.58 14.12
C ARG A 90 1.31 1.33 12.65
N VAL A 91 0.64 0.34 12.07
CA VAL A 91 0.57 0.11 10.63
C VAL A 91 -0.71 0.73 10.09
N PHE A 92 -0.54 1.68 9.19
CA PHE A 92 -1.63 2.33 8.48
C PHE A 92 -1.84 1.66 7.14
N VAL A 93 -3.08 1.44 6.75
CA VAL A 93 -3.44 0.72 5.53
C VAL A 93 -4.47 1.52 4.76
N VAL A 94 -4.17 1.81 3.50
CA VAL A 94 -5.11 2.46 2.59
C VAL A 94 -6.16 1.46 2.15
N ASP A 95 -7.36 1.58 2.69
CA ASP A 95 -8.54 0.77 2.35
C ASP A 95 -9.75 1.61 1.97
N ASP A 96 -9.62 2.94 2.02
CA ASP A 96 -10.67 3.91 1.77
C ASP A 96 -10.21 5.06 0.86
N TYR A 97 -11.15 5.88 0.38
CA TYR A 97 -10.85 7.10 -0.39
C TYR A 97 -11.89 8.20 -0.10
N GLY A 98 -11.55 9.44 -0.40
CA GLY A 98 -12.44 10.60 -0.21
C GLY A 98 -12.29 11.65 -1.30
N SER A 99 -13.39 12.32 -1.65
CA SER A 99 -13.41 13.34 -2.70
C SER A 99 -12.45 14.51 -2.41
N ALA A 100 -12.31 14.90 -1.14
CA ALA A 100 -11.43 15.98 -0.69
C ALA A 100 -9.93 15.64 -0.78
N LEU A 101 -9.59 14.36 -0.97
CA LEU A 101 -8.20 13.88 -0.99
C LEU A 101 -7.61 13.85 -2.41
N VAL A 102 -8.46 13.79 -3.44
CA VAL A 102 -8.05 13.66 -4.85
C VAL A 102 -7.15 14.81 -5.27
N GLY A 103 -5.99 14.48 -5.84
CA GLY A 103 -5.01 15.44 -6.30
C GLY A 103 -4.23 16.15 -5.18
N THR A 104 -4.45 15.78 -3.92
CA THR A 104 -3.80 16.41 -2.77
C THR A 104 -2.67 15.57 -2.20
N HIS A 105 -1.76 16.19 -1.44
CA HIS A 105 -0.77 15.48 -0.64
C HIS A 105 -1.32 15.23 0.78
N THR A 106 -2.58 14.78 0.87
CA THR A 106 -3.32 14.56 2.12
C THR A 106 -3.79 13.11 2.25
N ILE A 107 -3.68 12.55 3.44
CA ILE A 107 -4.33 11.29 3.85
C ILE A 107 -5.27 11.56 5.03
N ASP A 108 -6.31 10.75 5.17
CA ASP A 108 -7.31 10.89 6.23
C ASP A 108 -7.32 9.64 7.13
N LEU A 109 -7.08 9.82 8.43
CA LEU A 109 -6.95 8.70 9.36
C LEU A 109 -8.30 8.40 10.01
N TYR A 110 -8.72 7.13 9.99
CA TYR A 110 -9.98 6.73 10.61
C TYR A 110 -9.91 6.78 12.15
N PHE A 111 -10.94 7.28 12.82
CA PHE A 111 -11.10 7.13 14.26
C PHE A 111 -12.50 6.60 14.62
N PRO A 112 -12.61 5.73 15.65
CA PRO A 112 -13.89 5.13 16.05
C PRO A 112 -14.94 6.12 16.54
N ASP A 113 -14.52 7.30 17.04
CA ASP A 113 -15.39 8.29 17.65
C ASP A 113 -14.86 9.72 17.42
N LYS A 114 -15.75 10.70 17.59
CA LYS A 114 -15.46 12.12 17.36
C LYS A 114 -14.41 12.68 18.31
N ASP A 115 -14.35 12.21 19.55
CA ASP A 115 -13.41 12.73 20.55
C ASP A 115 -11.97 12.39 20.13
N ARG A 116 -11.73 11.13 19.70
CA ARG A 116 -10.43 10.72 19.16
C ARG A 116 -10.09 11.41 17.85
N MET A 117 -11.06 11.55 16.94
CA MET A 117 -10.90 12.27 15.68
C MET A 117 -10.44 13.72 15.94
N ASN A 118 -11.14 14.43 16.83
CA ASN A 118 -10.82 15.80 17.23
C ASN A 118 -9.45 15.88 17.94
N GLY A 119 -9.10 14.87 18.75
CA GLY A 119 -7.80 14.77 19.41
C GLY A 119 -6.62 14.58 18.45
N TRP A 120 -6.86 14.07 17.24
CA TRP A 120 -5.83 14.01 16.20
C TRP A 120 -5.57 15.39 15.60
N GLY A 121 -6.59 16.03 15.04
CA GLY A 121 -6.48 17.31 14.33
C GLY A 121 -5.65 17.24 13.05
N LEU A 122 -5.26 18.38 12.48
CA LEU A 122 -4.40 18.42 11.30
C LEU A 122 -2.93 18.29 11.70
N ARG A 123 -2.18 17.40 11.02
CA ARG A 123 -0.72 17.26 11.23
C ARG A 123 0.03 17.13 9.92
N LEU A 124 1.28 17.60 9.90
CA LEU A 124 2.22 17.34 8.82
C LEU A 124 3.19 16.24 9.29
N VAL A 125 3.30 15.15 8.52
CA VAL A 125 4.04 13.96 8.95
C VAL A 125 4.92 13.40 7.84
N ASP A 126 5.88 12.57 8.24
CA ASP A 126 6.68 11.75 7.34
C ASP A 126 6.19 10.29 7.39
N LEU A 127 5.98 9.70 6.22
CA LEU A 127 5.55 8.31 6.06
C LEU A 127 6.73 7.42 5.70
N GLU A 128 6.83 6.29 6.36
CA GLU A 128 7.71 5.18 5.99
C GLU A 128 6.87 4.12 5.27
N ILE A 129 6.98 4.05 3.94
CA ILE A 129 6.23 3.09 3.13
C ILE A 129 6.81 1.69 3.34
N LEU A 130 5.96 0.77 3.82
CA LEU A 130 6.29 -0.64 4.02
C LEU A 130 6.06 -1.44 2.74
N SER A 131 4.96 -1.15 2.04
CA SER A 131 4.63 -1.76 0.75
C SER A 131 3.59 -0.91 0.03
N PHE A 132 3.76 -0.68 -1.26
CA PHE A 132 2.67 -0.12 -2.07
C PHE A 132 1.55 -1.12 -2.29
N GLY A 133 0.35 -0.59 -2.37
CA GLY A 133 -0.85 -1.31 -2.77
C GLY A 133 -0.88 -1.62 -4.26
N SER A 134 -2.03 -2.08 -4.74
CA SER A 134 -2.21 -2.47 -6.14
C SER A 134 -2.91 -1.38 -6.94
N PHE A 135 -2.16 -0.76 -7.87
CA PHE A 135 -2.73 0.14 -8.87
C PHE A 135 -3.79 -0.57 -9.74
N HIS A 136 -3.57 -1.85 -10.06
CA HIS A 136 -4.51 -2.65 -10.84
C HIS A 136 -5.85 -2.84 -10.14
N GLU A 137 -5.84 -3.25 -8.87
CA GLU A 137 -7.08 -3.42 -8.10
C GLU A 137 -7.77 -2.08 -7.84
N SER A 138 -6.99 -1.02 -7.61
CA SER A 138 -7.50 0.35 -7.51
C SER A 138 -8.26 0.74 -8.78
N ARG A 139 -7.64 0.55 -9.96
CA ARG A 139 -8.28 0.86 -11.26
C ARG A 139 -9.57 0.08 -11.48
N LYS A 140 -9.60 -1.22 -11.18
CA LYS A 140 -10.83 -2.04 -11.32
C LYS A 140 -12.00 -1.43 -10.55
N ILE A 141 -11.77 -1.09 -9.29
CA ILE A 141 -12.81 -0.52 -8.42
C ILE A 141 -13.19 0.89 -8.88
N LEU A 142 -12.21 1.75 -9.18
CA LEU A 142 -12.44 3.12 -9.64
C LEU A 142 -13.20 3.15 -10.97
N ALA A 143 -12.85 2.27 -11.92
CA ALA A 143 -13.53 2.16 -13.21
C ALA A 143 -15.01 1.76 -13.04
N ALA A 144 -15.30 0.79 -12.17
CA ALA A 144 -16.69 0.41 -11.85
C ALA A 144 -17.49 1.57 -11.20
N ARG A 145 -16.79 2.55 -10.62
CA ARG A 145 -17.38 3.71 -9.93
C ARG A 145 -17.20 5.03 -10.70
N ALA A 146 -16.71 5.00 -11.93
CA ALA A 146 -16.31 6.19 -12.70
C ALA A 146 -17.48 7.12 -13.09
N LYS A 147 -18.74 6.73 -12.86
CA LYS A 147 -19.88 7.67 -12.86
C LYS A 147 -19.72 8.81 -11.86
N ASN A 148 -18.94 8.56 -10.81
CA ASN A 148 -18.58 9.55 -9.82
C ASN A 148 -17.33 10.33 -10.27
N ARG A 149 -17.41 11.67 -10.24
CA ARG A 149 -16.36 12.56 -10.75
C ARG A 149 -15.00 12.38 -10.06
N TYR A 150 -14.96 12.12 -8.75
CA TYR A 150 -13.69 11.93 -8.04
C TYR A 150 -13.08 10.54 -8.33
N CYS A 151 -13.91 9.50 -8.51
CA CYS A 151 -13.42 8.19 -8.97
C CYS A 151 -12.84 8.28 -10.38
N LEU A 152 -13.52 8.98 -11.28
CA LEU A 152 -13.04 9.24 -12.63
C LEU A 152 -11.74 10.06 -12.63
N ALA A 153 -11.63 11.09 -11.78
CA ALA A 153 -10.43 11.91 -11.67
C ALA A 153 -9.22 11.10 -11.19
N MET A 154 -9.36 10.28 -10.15
CA MET A 154 -8.30 9.38 -9.70
C MET A 154 -7.88 8.44 -10.84
N LEU A 155 -8.85 7.77 -11.48
CA LEU A 155 -8.59 6.87 -12.59
C LEU A 155 -7.86 7.55 -13.76
N ALA A 156 -8.27 8.76 -14.14
CA ALA A 156 -7.67 9.52 -15.23
C ALA A 156 -6.22 9.96 -14.92
N SER A 157 -5.88 10.14 -13.64
CA SER A 157 -4.52 10.50 -13.21
C SER A 157 -3.55 9.31 -13.12
N MET A 158 -4.04 8.08 -13.16
CA MET A 158 -3.23 6.85 -13.13
C MET A 158 -2.64 6.52 -14.51
N THR A 159 -1.85 7.44 -15.08
CA THR A 159 -1.20 7.24 -16.38
C THR A 159 0.00 6.30 -16.31
N THR A 160 0.64 6.20 -15.15
CA THR A 160 1.78 5.34 -14.85
C THR A 160 1.67 4.76 -13.44
N ASP A 161 2.32 3.63 -13.19
CA ASP A 161 2.31 2.93 -11.89
C ASP A 161 3.52 3.32 -11.02
N ASP A 162 4.09 4.51 -11.25
CA ASP A 162 5.36 4.98 -10.68
C ASP A 162 5.29 6.37 -10.03
N TRP A 163 4.07 6.88 -9.72
CA TRP A 163 3.88 8.20 -9.10
C TRP A 163 4.81 8.44 -7.90
N TYR A 164 5.00 7.41 -7.08
CA TYR A 164 5.88 7.46 -5.91
C TYR A 164 7.37 7.61 -6.23
N GLN A 165 7.82 7.19 -7.42
CA GLN A 165 9.22 7.30 -7.80
C GLN A 165 9.63 8.75 -8.06
N THR A 166 8.68 9.59 -8.47
CA THR A 166 8.88 10.99 -8.86
C THR A 166 8.54 12.00 -7.77
N HIS A 167 7.89 11.58 -6.66
CA HIS A 167 7.38 12.47 -5.60
C HIS A 167 7.88 12.10 -4.19
N ARG A 168 9.14 11.63 -4.08
CA ARG A 168 9.83 11.31 -2.82
C ARG A 168 10.30 12.57 -2.07
#